data_AF-A0A9X0ABJ1-F1
#
_entry.id   AF-A0A9X0ABJ1-F1
#
_cell.length_a   1.000
_cell.length_b   1.000
_cell.length_c   1.000
_cell.angle_alpha   90.00
_cell.angle_beta   90.00
_cell.angle_gamma   90.00
#
_symmetry.space_group_name_H-M   'P 1'
#
loop_
_entity.id
_entity.type
_entity.pdbx_description
1 polymer ?
#
loop_
_entity_poly.entity_id
_entity_poly.type
_entity_poly.pdbx_seq_one_letter_code
_entity_poly.pdbx_strand_id
1 'polypeptide(L)'
;MEEKSGPVTSYPEESRGPAAGYGEKDLPPYHGDDSQSEGLVIENVDGLKRRLSGRQIQMVTIGGSIGTALFVSIGSGLTQGGPGSLFIAFILYSCFLGLVNNCMAEMSIFMPVSGSFVRMGSKWVDEAFGFMLGWNFFLYEAILIPWEISALNLVLTFWSDNIPLAAVCAGCIFLYGIINLFAVKWYGESEFWLSGGKVVLIAMIFSFTFITMVGGNPKHDAYGFRYWREPGAFAEYVTTGTLGRFEGFLAALWKAAFTIVGPEYIAMMSGEASHPRKNLKRAFKTIYWRFGVFFIGGALACGIVLPYNDKKLIAILSSGGSETGTAASSPYVIAMQNLGVGVLPHITNALLVTSIFSAGNSYVYVVRSYLITYRKILISPKVLRMSYIIQSLTRWTRPTFPPKMYQIWCPHLLLLRHHGLSISKFPCRRQ
;
A
#
# COMPACT_ATOMS: atom_id res chain seq x y z
N MET A 1 2.47 63.63 -18.92
CA MET A 1 2.06 62.36 -18.28
C MET A 1 1.37 61.56 -19.38
N GLU A 2 1.89 60.49 -19.93
CA GLU A 2 2.83 59.50 -19.40
C GLU A 2 3.55 58.82 -20.58
N GLU A 3 4.67 58.19 -20.23
CA GLU A 3 5.85 57.97 -21.04
C GLU A 3 5.95 56.54 -21.57
N LYS A 4 6.69 56.43 -22.67
CA LYS A 4 6.87 55.28 -23.57
C LYS A 4 7.34 53.98 -22.90
N SER A 5 6.84 52.88 -23.46
CA SER A 5 7.31 51.50 -23.32
C SER A 5 8.82 51.33 -23.59
N GLY A 6 9.54 50.74 -22.64
CA GLY A 6 10.91 50.24 -22.82
C GLY A 6 10.94 48.78 -23.29
N PRO A 7 12.00 48.34 -24.01
CA PRO A 7 12.08 46.99 -24.56
C PRO A 7 12.67 45.95 -23.57
N VAL A 8 12.15 44.72 -23.67
CA VAL A 8 12.59 43.52 -22.93
C VAL A 8 13.92 43.03 -23.51
N THR A 9 14.90 42.81 -22.64
CA THR A 9 16.23 42.30 -22.94
C THR A 9 16.21 40.81 -23.30
N SER A 10 16.82 40.46 -24.43
CA SER A 10 17.08 39.09 -24.88
C SER A 10 18.33 38.50 -24.21
N TYR A 11 18.27 37.21 -23.83
CA TYR A 11 19.44 36.43 -23.44
C TYR A 11 20.03 35.72 -24.68
N PRO A 12 21.37 35.59 -24.82
CA PRO A 12 22.00 35.07 -26.03
C PRO A 12 21.91 33.54 -26.15
N GLU A 13 21.63 33.06 -27.37
CA GLU A 13 21.76 31.67 -27.79
C GLU A 13 23.22 31.22 -27.77
N GLU A 14 23.51 30.19 -26.98
CA GLU A 14 24.78 29.48 -27.02
C GLU A 14 24.65 28.24 -27.94
N SER A 15 25.41 28.27 -29.03
CA SER A 15 25.47 27.26 -30.08
C SER A 15 25.90 25.88 -29.58
N ARG A 16 25.10 24.83 -29.84
CA ARG A 16 25.55 23.43 -29.85
C ARG A 16 25.17 22.77 -31.19
N GLY A 17 26.16 22.15 -31.83
CA GLY A 17 26.09 21.55 -33.16
C GLY A 17 25.18 20.31 -33.29
N PRO A 18 25.07 19.75 -34.51
CA PRO A 18 23.98 18.86 -34.88
C PRO A 18 24.20 17.43 -34.37
N ALA A 19 23.20 16.86 -33.69
CA ALA A 19 23.14 15.44 -33.39
C ALA A 19 22.27 14.74 -34.46
N ALA A 20 22.81 13.63 -34.97
CA ALA A 20 22.35 12.86 -36.12
C ALA A 20 20.86 12.47 -36.09
N GLY A 21 20.23 12.56 -37.26
CA GLY A 21 18.85 12.15 -37.50
C GLY A 21 18.66 10.63 -37.50
N TYR A 22 17.50 10.21 -37.00
CA TYR A 22 16.87 8.95 -37.34
C TYR A 22 15.42 9.26 -37.74
N GLY A 23 15.04 8.80 -38.93
CA GLY A 23 13.83 9.19 -39.64
C GLY A 23 12.54 8.79 -38.95
N GLU A 24 11.64 9.76 -38.87
CA GLU A 24 10.24 9.62 -38.51
C GLU A 24 9.45 9.29 -39.79
N LYS A 25 8.99 8.05 -39.93
CA LYS A 25 7.90 7.68 -40.83
C LYS A 25 7.01 6.60 -40.20
N ASP A 26 5.72 6.89 -40.27
CA ASP A 26 4.56 5.99 -40.22
C ASP A 26 3.95 5.60 -38.87
N LEU A 27 3.13 6.51 -38.31
CA LEU A 27 1.91 6.15 -37.56
C LEU A 27 0.78 7.13 -37.91
N PRO A 28 -0.47 6.67 -38.14
CA PRO A 28 -1.56 7.53 -38.60
C PRO A 28 -2.06 8.51 -37.52
N PRO A 29 -2.58 9.70 -37.88
CA PRO A 29 -3.06 10.68 -36.93
C PRO A 29 -4.41 10.24 -36.35
N TYR A 30 -4.51 10.23 -35.02
CA TYR A 30 -5.78 10.05 -34.31
C TYR A 30 -6.54 11.38 -34.35
N HIS A 31 -7.58 11.46 -35.20
CA HIS A 31 -8.56 12.55 -35.16
C HIS A 31 -9.58 12.26 -34.04
N GLY A 32 -9.55 13.06 -32.98
CA GLY A 32 -10.60 13.15 -31.98
C GLY A 32 -10.80 14.62 -31.63
N ASP A 33 -11.99 15.13 -31.92
CA ASP A 33 -12.41 16.53 -31.86
C ASP A 33 -11.95 17.31 -30.62
N ASP A 34 -11.43 18.51 -30.90
CA ASP A 34 -11.09 19.54 -29.94
C ASP A 34 -12.34 20.22 -29.36
N SER A 35 -12.49 20.13 -28.03
CA SER A 35 -13.13 21.19 -27.25
C SER A 35 -12.33 21.46 -25.97
N GLN A 36 -11.43 22.43 -26.10
CA GLN A 36 -10.82 23.30 -25.10
C GLN A 36 -10.67 22.79 -23.66
N SER A 37 -9.44 22.42 -23.30
CA SER A 37 -8.78 22.86 -22.07
C SER A 37 -7.31 22.47 -22.16
N GLU A 38 -6.50 23.42 -22.62
CA GLU A 38 -5.03 23.33 -22.64
C GLU A 38 -4.50 23.07 -21.23
N GLY A 39 -4.34 21.80 -20.88
CA GLY A 39 -3.56 21.39 -19.73
C GLY A 39 -2.11 21.33 -20.14
N LEU A 40 -1.30 22.31 -19.69
CA LEU A 40 0.16 22.29 -19.75
C LEU A 40 0.71 20.86 -19.55
N VAL A 41 1.18 20.26 -20.64
CA VAL A 41 1.92 18.99 -20.60
C VAL A 41 3.32 19.33 -20.10
N ILE A 42 3.51 19.40 -18.78
CA ILE A 42 4.83 19.59 -18.18
C ILE A 42 5.73 18.46 -18.68
N GLU A 43 6.87 18.74 -19.32
CA GLU A 43 7.78 17.70 -19.82
C GLU A 43 8.23 16.74 -18.71
N ASN A 44 8.37 15.46 -19.07
CA ASN A 44 8.70 14.41 -18.12
C ASN A 44 10.20 14.38 -17.84
N VAL A 45 10.61 14.94 -16.70
CA VAL A 45 12.03 15.00 -16.25
C VAL A 45 12.66 13.60 -16.09
N ASP A 46 11.84 12.54 -15.98
CA ASP A 46 12.29 11.17 -15.67
C ASP A 46 12.46 10.25 -16.91
N GLY A 47 12.09 10.72 -18.11
CA GLY A 47 12.12 9.91 -19.34
C GLY A 47 11.06 8.79 -19.39
N LEU A 48 10.06 8.81 -18.49
CA LEU A 48 8.96 7.85 -18.45
C LEU A 48 7.86 8.26 -19.45
N LYS A 49 7.31 7.30 -20.21
CA LYS A 49 6.22 7.59 -21.16
C LYS A 49 4.89 7.67 -20.40
N ARG A 50 4.20 8.81 -20.49
CA ARG A 50 2.85 9.02 -19.90
C ARG A 50 1.78 8.24 -20.68
N ARG A 51 1.73 6.93 -20.45
CA ARG A 51 0.85 6.00 -21.18
C ARG A 51 -0.30 5.45 -20.35
N LEU A 52 -0.34 5.75 -19.05
CA LEU A 52 -1.38 5.18 -18.21
C LEU A 52 -2.72 5.89 -18.41
N SER A 53 -3.71 5.12 -18.83
CA SER A 53 -5.09 5.57 -18.94
C SER A 53 -5.70 5.76 -17.55
N GLY A 54 -6.62 6.73 -17.40
CA GLY A 54 -7.34 6.95 -16.15
C GLY A 54 -8.03 5.69 -15.61
N ARG A 55 -8.50 4.79 -16.49
CA ARG A 55 -9.08 3.50 -16.10
C ARG A 55 -8.04 2.59 -15.43
N GLN A 56 -6.83 2.51 -15.98
CA GLN A 56 -5.74 1.70 -15.42
C GLN A 56 -5.29 2.25 -14.06
N ILE A 57 -5.19 3.57 -13.91
CA ILE A 57 -4.87 4.21 -12.63
C ILE A 57 -5.90 3.83 -11.58
N GLN A 58 -7.19 3.94 -11.89
CA GLN A 58 -8.26 3.58 -10.94
C GLN A 58 -8.24 2.09 -10.57
N MET A 59 -8.01 1.20 -11.52
CA MET A 59 -8.03 -0.25 -11.27
C MET A 59 -6.84 -0.71 -10.42
N VAL A 60 -5.65 -0.16 -10.66
CA VAL A 60 -4.47 -0.36 -9.81
C VAL A 60 -4.70 0.26 -8.43
N THR A 61 -5.33 1.43 -8.37
CA THR A 61 -5.62 2.13 -7.11
C THR A 61 -6.62 1.34 -6.26
N ILE A 62 -7.64 0.73 -6.86
CA ILE A 62 -8.59 -0.15 -6.16
C ILE A 62 -7.86 -1.42 -5.72
N GLY A 63 -7.13 -2.05 -6.65
CA GLY A 63 -6.42 -3.32 -6.43
C GLY A 63 -5.34 -3.27 -5.36
N GLY A 64 -4.54 -2.20 -5.33
CA GLY A 64 -3.45 -2.03 -4.36
C GLY A 64 -3.92 -1.59 -2.97
N SER A 65 -5.13 -1.05 -2.85
CA SER A 65 -5.66 -0.56 -1.57
C SER A 65 -6.55 -1.54 -0.83
N ILE A 66 -7.17 -2.49 -1.54
CA ILE A 66 -7.97 -3.54 -0.91
C ILE A 66 -7.04 -4.74 -0.72
N GLY A 67 -6.65 -4.95 0.53
CA GLY A 67 -5.69 -5.98 0.91
C GLY A 67 -6.26 -7.03 1.84
N THR A 68 -5.42 -8.00 2.13
CA THR A 68 -5.65 -9.11 3.06
C THR A 68 -6.05 -8.63 4.45
N ALA A 69 -5.58 -7.45 4.87
CA ALA A 69 -5.91 -6.85 6.16
C ALA A 69 -7.42 -6.70 6.38
N LEU A 70 -8.17 -6.29 5.35
CA LEU A 70 -9.61 -6.06 5.44
C LEU A 70 -10.40 -7.36 5.62
N PHE A 71 -9.93 -8.45 5.03
CA PHE A 71 -10.68 -9.71 5.02
C PHE A 71 -10.21 -10.72 6.07
N VAL A 72 -8.96 -10.64 6.50
CA VAL A 72 -8.33 -11.63 7.38
C VAL A 72 -7.95 -10.99 8.70
N SER A 73 -7.10 -9.96 8.68
CA SER A 73 -6.57 -9.34 9.90
C SER A 73 -7.59 -8.55 10.70
N ILE A 74 -8.68 -8.11 10.07
CA ILE A 74 -9.78 -7.40 10.74
C ILE A 74 -10.36 -8.20 11.91
N GLY A 75 -10.30 -9.53 11.87
CA GLY A 75 -10.77 -10.40 12.95
C GLY A 75 -10.04 -10.16 14.27
N SER A 76 -8.73 -9.88 14.23
CA SER A 76 -7.97 -9.54 15.44
C SER A 76 -8.37 -8.18 16.03
N GLY A 77 -8.73 -7.21 15.19
CA GLY A 77 -9.29 -5.94 15.67
C GLY A 77 -10.67 -6.12 16.29
N LEU A 78 -11.48 -7.02 15.72
CA LEU A 78 -12.79 -7.37 16.27
C LEU A 78 -12.66 -8.03 17.65
N THR A 79 -11.80 -9.03 17.82
CA THR A 79 -11.64 -9.72 19.12
C THR A 79 -11.10 -8.81 20.21
N GLN A 80 -10.19 -7.89 19.85
CA GLN A 80 -9.53 -6.99 20.81
C GLN A 80 -10.41 -5.80 21.19
N GLY A 81 -11.09 -5.18 20.22
CA GLY A 81 -11.86 -3.95 20.44
C GLY A 81 -13.36 -4.14 20.58
N GLY A 82 -13.92 -5.21 20.04
CA GLY A 82 -15.35 -5.36 19.84
C GLY A 82 -15.86 -4.60 18.61
N PRO A 83 -17.11 -4.86 18.18
CA PRO A 83 -17.65 -4.34 16.92
C PRO A 83 -17.83 -2.81 16.93
N GLY A 84 -18.18 -2.22 18.06
CA GLY A 84 -18.33 -0.77 18.23
C GLY A 84 -17.00 -0.04 18.15
N SER A 85 -15.99 -0.49 18.90
CA SER A 85 -14.64 0.09 18.82
C SER A 85 -14.05 -0.01 17.42
N LEU A 86 -14.21 -1.18 16.78
CA LEU A 86 -13.73 -1.42 15.41
C LEU A 86 -14.36 -0.45 14.42
N PHE A 87 -15.67 -0.27 14.48
CA PHE A 87 -16.38 0.64 13.59
C PHE A 87 -15.96 2.10 13.80
N ILE A 88 -15.88 2.56 15.06
CA ILE A 88 -15.45 3.92 15.38
C ILE A 88 -14.00 4.16 14.94
N ALA A 89 -13.11 3.19 15.17
CA ALA A 89 -11.71 3.24 14.76
C ALA A 89 -11.57 3.40 13.24
N PHE A 90 -12.32 2.62 12.47
CA PHE A 90 -12.30 2.70 11.00
C PHE A 90 -12.86 4.03 10.48
N ILE A 91 -13.91 4.58 11.11
CA ILE A 91 -14.43 5.92 10.77
C ILE A 91 -13.37 6.98 11.07
N LEU A 92 -12.83 7.00 12.29
CA LEU A 92 -11.89 8.02 12.74
C LEU A 92 -10.63 8.03 11.88
N TYR A 93 -10.07 6.84 11.60
CA TYR A 93 -8.88 6.73 10.79
C TYR A 93 -9.15 7.07 9.31
N SER A 94 -10.31 6.69 8.77
CA SER A 94 -10.74 7.11 7.43
C SER A 94 -10.85 8.63 7.28
N CYS A 95 -11.36 9.33 8.30
CA CYS A 95 -11.40 10.79 8.31
C CYS A 95 -10.00 11.39 8.32
N PHE A 96 -9.10 10.86 9.15
CA PHE A 96 -7.70 11.29 9.19
C PHE A 96 -7.00 11.08 7.83
N LEU A 97 -7.16 9.91 7.22
CA LEU A 97 -6.62 9.62 5.88
C LEU A 97 -7.30 10.43 4.78
N GLY A 98 -8.54 10.84 4.96
CA GLY A 98 -9.22 11.81 4.08
C GLY A 98 -8.52 13.17 4.06
N LEU A 99 -8.04 13.65 5.21
CA LEU A 99 -7.26 14.88 5.28
C LEU A 99 -5.90 14.73 4.59
N VAL A 100 -5.20 13.62 4.85
CA VAL A 100 -3.93 13.29 4.16
C VAL A 100 -4.14 13.21 2.65
N ASN A 101 -5.22 12.59 2.20
CA ASN A 101 -5.60 12.46 0.80
C ASN A 101 -5.79 13.83 0.12
N ASN A 102 -6.38 14.82 0.80
CA ASN A 102 -6.49 16.19 0.26
C ASN A 102 -5.13 16.83 0.06
N CYS A 103 -4.25 16.76 1.06
CA CYS A 103 -2.88 17.31 0.94
C CYS A 103 -2.12 16.65 -0.22
N MET A 104 -2.18 15.31 -0.31
CA MET A 104 -1.53 14.57 -1.40
C MET A 104 -2.13 14.90 -2.77
N ALA A 105 -3.44 15.10 -2.86
CA ALA A 105 -4.11 15.44 -4.11
C ALA A 105 -3.65 16.79 -4.64
N GLU A 106 -3.65 17.83 -3.81
CA GLU A 106 -3.22 19.18 -4.20
C GLU A 106 -1.77 19.17 -4.68
N MET A 107 -0.88 18.53 -3.92
CA MET A 107 0.54 18.43 -4.25
C MET A 107 0.77 17.64 -5.55
N SER A 108 0.13 16.48 -5.71
CA SER A 108 0.28 15.59 -6.88
C SER A 108 -0.31 16.17 -8.16
N ILE A 109 -1.36 16.98 -8.06
CA ILE A 109 -1.97 17.66 -9.21
C ILE A 109 -1.16 18.89 -9.61
N PHE A 110 -0.62 19.63 -8.63
CA PHE A 110 0.21 20.81 -8.87
C PHE A 110 1.53 20.42 -9.55
N MET A 111 2.18 19.35 -9.08
CA MET A 111 3.47 18.88 -9.58
C MET A 111 3.45 17.36 -9.83
N PRO A 112 2.93 16.92 -10.99
CA PRO A 112 2.86 15.51 -11.34
C PRO A 112 4.24 14.98 -11.74
N VAL A 113 4.98 14.46 -10.76
CA VAL A 113 6.30 13.83 -10.91
C VAL A 113 6.28 12.40 -10.42
N SER A 114 7.10 11.53 -11.00
CA SER A 114 7.15 10.11 -10.64
C SER A 114 7.70 9.94 -9.22
N GLY A 115 7.15 9.01 -8.43
CA GLY A 115 7.54 8.84 -7.01
C GLY A 115 7.15 10.04 -6.13
N SER A 116 6.09 10.74 -6.55
CA SER A 116 5.63 12.06 -6.12
C SER A 116 5.88 12.39 -4.65
N PHE A 117 5.29 11.67 -3.70
CA PHE A 117 5.36 12.04 -2.28
C PHE A 117 6.79 12.05 -1.71
N VAL A 118 7.69 11.19 -2.18
CA VAL A 118 9.10 11.17 -1.74
C VAL A 118 9.85 12.38 -2.30
N ARG A 119 9.66 12.66 -3.60
CA ARG A 119 10.27 13.82 -4.28
C ARG A 119 9.77 15.14 -3.68
N MET A 120 8.50 15.17 -3.30
CA MET A 120 7.84 16.28 -2.63
C MET A 120 8.40 16.52 -1.24
N GLY A 121 8.64 15.46 -0.47
CA GLY A 121 9.35 15.55 0.82
C GLY A 121 10.73 16.16 0.66
N SER A 122 11.51 15.74 -0.35
CA SER A 122 12.82 16.33 -0.65
C SER A 122 12.73 17.81 -1.07
N LYS A 123 11.70 18.18 -1.84
CA LYS A 123 11.58 19.52 -2.43
C LYS A 123 11.03 20.57 -1.46
N TRP A 124 10.08 20.20 -0.62
CA TRP A 124 9.34 21.14 0.23
C TRP A 124 9.70 21.07 1.72
N VAL A 125 10.34 20.00 2.18
CA VAL A 125 10.78 19.87 3.57
C VAL A 125 12.31 19.92 3.63
N ASP A 126 12.96 18.84 3.22
CA ASP A 126 14.42 18.73 3.20
C ASP A 126 14.87 17.47 2.41
N GLU A 127 16.05 17.52 1.78
CA GLU A 127 16.59 16.36 1.06
C GLU A 127 16.76 15.13 2.00
N ALA A 128 17.13 15.31 3.27
CA ALA A 128 17.21 14.25 4.27
C ALA A 128 15.84 13.64 4.59
N PHE A 129 14.81 14.47 4.69
CA PHE A 129 13.45 14.02 4.98
C PHE A 129 12.91 13.16 3.83
N GLY A 130 13.13 13.57 2.58
CA GLY A 130 12.77 12.75 1.43
C GLY A 130 13.58 11.44 1.34
N PHE A 131 14.86 11.45 1.74
CA PHE A 131 15.64 10.21 1.86
C PHE A 131 15.06 9.26 2.91
N MET A 132 14.72 9.77 4.10
CA MET A 132 14.12 8.99 5.18
C MET A 132 12.74 8.44 4.80
N LEU A 133 11.85 9.30 4.30
CA LEU A 133 10.52 8.89 3.82
C LEU A 133 10.62 7.77 2.81
N GLY A 134 11.61 7.87 1.95
CA GLY A 134 11.79 6.90 0.91
C GLY A 134 12.24 5.52 1.39
N TRP A 135 13.24 5.49 2.27
CA TRP A 135 13.64 4.25 2.94
C TRP A 135 12.53 3.64 3.79
N ASN A 136 11.77 4.49 4.50
CA ASN A 136 10.64 4.04 5.30
C ASN A 136 9.58 3.35 4.44
N PHE A 137 9.20 3.97 3.32
CA PHE A 137 8.23 3.40 2.38
C PHE A 137 8.74 2.12 1.71
N PHE A 138 10.02 2.09 1.30
CA PHE A 138 10.63 0.88 0.74
C PHE A 138 10.60 -0.29 1.73
N LEU A 139 11.00 -0.06 2.98
CA LEU A 139 11.00 -1.11 4.00
C LEU A 139 9.57 -1.57 4.33
N TYR A 140 8.63 -0.63 4.41
CA TYR A 140 7.21 -0.93 4.59
C TYR A 140 6.70 -1.88 3.50
N GLU A 141 6.87 -1.52 2.22
CA GLU A 141 6.42 -2.34 1.09
C GLU A 141 7.16 -3.68 1.00
N ALA A 142 8.46 -3.71 1.32
CA ALA A 142 9.26 -4.95 1.28
C ALA A 142 8.88 -5.95 2.37
N ILE A 143 8.54 -5.48 3.58
CA ILE A 143 8.13 -6.34 4.70
C ILE A 143 6.71 -6.90 4.49
N LEU A 144 5.86 -6.23 3.72
CA LEU A 144 4.53 -6.73 3.38
C LEU A 144 4.55 -7.98 2.49
N ILE A 145 5.60 -8.17 1.68
CA ILE A 145 5.73 -9.36 0.81
C ILE A 145 5.72 -10.68 1.63
N PRO A 146 6.64 -10.91 2.59
CA PRO A 146 6.60 -12.12 3.41
C PRO A 146 5.35 -12.19 4.30
N TRP A 147 4.77 -11.05 4.68
CA TRP A 147 3.50 -11.01 5.40
C TRP A 147 2.35 -11.58 4.57
N GLU A 148 2.22 -11.21 3.30
CA GLU A 148 1.20 -11.76 2.38
C GLU A 148 1.42 -13.26 2.12
N ILE A 149 2.68 -13.71 1.96
CA ILE A 149 2.98 -15.14 1.80
C ILE A 149 2.55 -15.94 3.05
N SER A 150 2.79 -15.38 4.24
CA SER A 150 2.37 -15.99 5.50
C SER A 150 0.84 -16.06 5.60
N ALA A 151 0.14 -14.99 5.21
CA ALA A 151 -1.32 -14.98 5.16
C ALA A 151 -1.88 -15.98 4.13
N LEU A 152 -1.25 -16.11 2.97
CA LEU A 152 -1.64 -17.09 1.95
C LEU A 152 -1.52 -18.52 2.48
N ASN A 153 -0.42 -18.83 3.16
CA ASN A 153 -0.22 -20.12 3.79
C ASN A 153 -1.34 -20.44 4.80
N LEU A 154 -1.73 -19.46 5.62
CA LEU A 154 -2.82 -19.59 6.59
C LEU A 154 -4.21 -19.78 5.95
N VAL A 155 -4.45 -19.21 4.76
CA VAL A 155 -5.71 -19.46 4.05
C VAL A 155 -5.72 -20.85 3.40
N LEU A 156 -4.56 -21.36 2.96
CA LEU A 156 -4.44 -22.68 2.36
C LEU A 156 -4.67 -23.83 3.35
N THR A 157 -4.35 -23.64 4.64
CA THR A 157 -4.63 -24.65 5.68
C THR A 157 -6.12 -24.96 5.82
N PHE A 158 -7.01 -24.10 5.32
CA PHE A 158 -8.44 -24.40 5.25
C PHE A 158 -8.77 -25.70 4.48
N TRP A 159 -8.02 -26.03 3.43
CA TRP A 159 -8.23 -27.27 2.66
C TRP A 159 -7.31 -28.41 3.08
N SER A 160 -6.07 -28.11 3.49
CA SER A 160 -5.13 -29.14 3.93
C SER A 160 -4.02 -28.57 4.81
N ASP A 161 -3.81 -29.18 5.96
CA ASP A 161 -2.68 -28.89 6.86
C ASP A 161 -1.35 -29.52 6.40
N ASN A 162 -1.39 -30.38 5.37
CA ASN A 162 -0.22 -31.12 4.88
C ASN A 162 0.62 -30.33 3.87
N ILE A 163 0.35 -29.04 3.68
CA ILE A 163 1.08 -28.20 2.73
C ILE A 163 2.32 -27.64 3.44
N PRO A 164 3.55 -28.01 3.04
CA PRO A 164 4.75 -27.51 3.69
C PRO A 164 4.92 -26.01 3.40
N LEU A 165 5.14 -25.21 4.45
CA LEU A 165 5.35 -23.76 4.37
C LEU A 165 6.42 -23.38 3.33
N ALA A 166 7.51 -24.16 3.26
CA ALA A 166 8.59 -23.93 2.30
C ALA A 166 8.13 -24.00 0.84
N ALA A 167 7.17 -24.90 0.51
CA ALA A 167 6.64 -25.01 -0.85
C ALA A 167 5.76 -23.81 -1.21
N VAL A 168 4.94 -23.32 -0.27
CA VAL A 168 4.13 -22.11 -0.47
C VAL A 168 5.04 -20.91 -0.71
N CYS A 169 6.05 -20.70 0.14
CA CYS A 169 7.03 -19.64 -0.02
C CYS A 169 7.75 -19.71 -1.37
N ALA A 170 8.29 -20.88 -1.73
CA ALA A 170 8.99 -21.07 -3.00
C ALA A 170 8.07 -20.83 -4.21
N GLY A 171 6.85 -21.34 -4.18
CA GLY A 171 5.85 -21.15 -5.22
C GLY A 171 5.48 -19.69 -5.43
N CYS A 172 5.20 -18.96 -4.35
CA CYS A 172 4.90 -17.52 -4.41
C CYS A 172 6.07 -16.72 -4.97
N ILE A 173 7.28 -16.91 -4.45
CA ILE A 173 8.47 -16.18 -4.92
C ILE A 173 8.72 -16.46 -6.40
N PHE A 174 8.60 -17.71 -6.82
CA PHE A 174 8.76 -18.10 -8.23
C PHE A 174 7.71 -17.45 -9.13
N LEU A 175 6.43 -17.51 -8.76
CA LEU A 175 5.34 -16.91 -9.53
C LEU A 175 5.43 -15.38 -9.58
N TYR A 176 5.75 -14.73 -8.47
CA TYR A 176 6.03 -13.29 -8.44
C TYR A 176 7.19 -12.94 -9.36
N GLY A 177 8.26 -13.75 -9.34
CA GLY A 177 9.39 -13.62 -10.26
C GLY A 177 8.95 -13.67 -11.72
N ILE A 178 8.19 -14.71 -12.11
CA ILE A 178 7.65 -14.86 -13.48
C ILE A 178 6.82 -13.64 -13.89
N ILE A 179 5.83 -13.26 -13.07
CA ILE A 179 4.90 -12.18 -13.40
C ILE A 179 5.63 -10.84 -13.54
N ASN A 180 6.68 -10.61 -12.74
CA ASN A 180 7.46 -9.38 -12.79
C ASN A 180 8.58 -9.38 -13.86
N LEU A 181 9.01 -10.56 -14.33
CA LEU A 181 10.01 -10.73 -15.40
C LEU A 181 9.39 -10.66 -16.80
N PHE A 182 8.20 -11.23 -17.01
CA PHE A 182 7.51 -11.13 -18.29
C PHE A 182 6.89 -9.73 -18.46
N ALA A 183 7.12 -9.14 -19.64
CA ALA A 183 6.96 -7.72 -19.95
C ALA A 183 5.77 -7.02 -19.27
N VAL A 184 6.03 -5.84 -18.69
CA VAL A 184 5.14 -4.86 -18.02
C VAL A 184 3.70 -4.78 -18.56
N LYS A 185 3.49 -5.10 -19.84
CA LYS A 185 2.17 -5.16 -20.47
C LYS A 185 1.26 -6.26 -19.89
N TRP A 186 1.80 -7.42 -19.54
CA TRP A 186 1.03 -8.54 -18.97
C TRP A 186 0.64 -8.27 -17.52
N TYR A 187 1.52 -7.63 -16.74
CA TYR A 187 1.24 -7.23 -15.37
C TYR A 187 -0.03 -6.36 -15.27
N GLY A 188 -0.18 -5.37 -16.15
CA GLY A 188 -1.34 -4.47 -16.14
C GLY A 188 -2.67 -5.16 -16.43
N GLU A 189 -2.69 -6.19 -17.28
CA GLU A 189 -3.88 -7.00 -17.56
C GLU A 189 -4.15 -8.01 -16.45
N SER A 190 -3.13 -8.69 -15.94
CA SER A 190 -3.27 -9.62 -14.80
C SER A 190 -3.82 -8.91 -13.57
N GLU A 191 -3.33 -7.71 -13.27
CA GLU A 191 -3.79 -6.91 -12.13
C GLU A 191 -5.25 -6.45 -12.30
N PHE A 192 -5.68 -6.17 -13.55
CA PHE A 192 -7.08 -5.83 -13.81
C PHE A 192 -8.02 -6.98 -13.41
N TRP A 193 -7.71 -8.20 -13.85
CA TRP A 193 -8.52 -9.39 -13.53
C TRP A 193 -8.47 -9.71 -12.03
N LEU A 194 -7.29 -9.63 -11.42
CA LEU A 194 -7.11 -9.89 -9.99
C LEU A 194 -7.82 -8.84 -9.12
N SER A 195 -7.77 -7.57 -9.49
CA SER A 195 -8.49 -6.47 -8.83
C SER A 195 -10.01 -6.66 -8.95
N GLY A 196 -10.50 -7.16 -10.09
CA GLY A 196 -11.90 -7.55 -10.26
C GLY A 196 -12.35 -8.61 -9.24
N GLY A 197 -11.51 -9.62 -8.97
CA GLY A 197 -11.78 -10.65 -7.96
C GLY A 197 -11.98 -10.07 -6.55
N LYS A 198 -11.22 -9.03 -6.17
CA LYS A 198 -11.37 -8.35 -4.87
C LYS A 198 -12.71 -7.62 -4.75
N VAL A 199 -13.18 -7.00 -5.83
CA VAL A 199 -14.48 -6.33 -5.88
C VAL A 199 -15.62 -7.35 -5.76
N VAL A 200 -15.49 -8.50 -6.43
CA VAL A 200 -16.45 -9.61 -6.28
C VAL A 200 -16.46 -10.15 -4.85
N LEU A 201 -15.28 -10.33 -4.25
CA LEU A 201 -15.14 -10.80 -2.87
C LEU A 201 -15.83 -9.87 -1.86
N ILE A 202 -15.62 -8.55 -1.96
CA ILE A 202 -16.26 -7.62 -1.04
C ILE A 202 -17.78 -7.54 -1.24
N ALA A 203 -18.23 -7.57 -2.50
CA ALA A 203 -19.66 -7.62 -2.81
C ALA A 203 -20.30 -8.88 -2.23
N MET A 204 -19.64 -10.05 -2.39
CA MET A 204 -20.08 -11.32 -1.83
C MET A 204 -20.19 -11.25 -0.29
N ILE A 205 -19.19 -10.70 0.38
CA ILE A 205 -19.19 -10.60 1.85
C ILE A 205 -20.29 -9.66 2.35
N PHE A 206 -20.54 -8.54 1.66
CA PHE A 206 -21.60 -7.61 2.03
C PHE A 206 -22.98 -8.20 1.79
N SER A 207 -23.20 -8.82 0.63
CA SER A 207 -24.44 -9.53 0.32
C SER A 207 -24.68 -10.66 1.31
N PHE A 208 -23.66 -11.47 1.61
CA PHE A 208 -23.73 -12.52 2.62
C PHE A 208 -24.17 -11.95 3.96
N THR A 209 -23.45 -10.94 4.47
CA THR A 209 -23.74 -10.33 5.77
C THR A 209 -25.16 -9.78 5.83
N PHE A 210 -25.62 -9.09 4.79
CA PHE A 210 -26.98 -8.54 4.74
C PHE A 210 -28.04 -9.65 4.72
N ILE A 211 -27.89 -10.65 3.85
CA ILE A 211 -28.85 -11.76 3.72
C ILE A 211 -28.94 -12.55 5.03
N THR A 212 -27.79 -12.87 5.65
CA THR A 212 -27.79 -13.62 6.90
C THR A 212 -28.32 -12.81 8.07
N MET A 213 -28.07 -11.50 8.09
CA MET A 213 -28.57 -10.57 9.11
C MET A 213 -30.10 -10.51 9.14
N VAL A 214 -30.76 -10.53 7.97
CA VAL A 214 -32.24 -10.49 7.86
C VAL A 214 -32.92 -11.85 8.00
N GLY A 215 -32.17 -12.91 8.34
CA GLY A 215 -32.71 -14.25 8.57
C GLY A 215 -32.67 -15.19 7.35
N GLY A 216 -32.05 -14.79 6.25
CA GLY A 216 -31.79 -15.64 5.07
C GLY A 216 -30.66 -16.66 5.27
N ASN A 217 -30.37 -17.05 6.52
CA ASN A 217 -29.36 -18.05 6.86
C ASN A 217 -30.01 -19.43 7.07
N PRO A 218 -29.25 -20.55 6.99
CA PRO A 218 -29.78 -21.90 7.20
C PRO A 218 -30.43 -22.14 8.57
N LYS A 219 -30.15 -21.28 9.57
CA LYS A 219 -30.74 -21.34 10.91
C LYS A 219 -32.04 -20.55 11.00
N HIS A 220 -32.45 -19.86 9.93
CA HIS A 220 -33.62 -18.98 9.87
C HIS A 220 -33.69 -17.94 11.00
N ASP A 221 -32.54 -17.49 11.50
CA ASP A 221 -32.43 -16.56 12.63
C ASP A 221 -32.07 -15.15 12.17
N ALA A 222 -32.96 -14.19 12.35
CA ALA A 222 -32.66 -12.78 12.07
C ALA A 222 -31.88 -12.17 13.25
N TYR A 223 -30.56 -12.28 13.22
CA TYR A 223 -29.72 -11.77 14.31
C TYR A 223 -29.50 -10.26 14.27
N GLY A 224 -29.68 -9.56 13.14
CA GLY A 224 -29.56 -8.10 13.12
C GLY A 224 -28.24 -7.58 13.71
N PHE A 225 -28.33 -6.63 14.64
CA PHE A 225 -27.20 -6.12 15.42
C PHE A 225 -27.04 -6.81 16.79
N ARG A 226 -27.43 -8.09 16.93
CA ARG A 226 -27.40 -8.82 18.22
C ARG A 226 -26.02 -8.76 18.86
N TYR A 227 -24.95 -8.96 18.10
CA TYR A 227 -23.58 -8.94 18.62
C TYR A 227 -23.09 -7.59 19.12
N TRP A 228 -23.77 -6.50 18.76
CA TRP A 228 -23.49 -5.16 19.30
C TRP A 228 -24.14 -4.95 20.68
N ARG A 229 -25.10 -5.80 21.05
CA ARG A 229 -25.76 -5.78 22.37
C ARG A 229 -25.21 -6.88 23.27
N GLU A 230 -25.07 -8.08 22.73
CA GLU A 230 -24.61 -9.29 23.45
C GLU A 230 -23.62 -10.05 22.58
N PRO A 231 -22.34 -10.20 22.98
CA PRO A 231 -21.74 -9.87 24.28
C PRO A 231 -21.47 -8.38 24.54
N GLY A 232 -21.70 -7.50 23.56
CA GLY A 232 -21.59 -6.05 23.71
C GLY A 232 -20.81 -5.37 22.59
N ALA A 233 -20.92 -4.05 22.50
CA ALA A 233 -20.26 -3.29 21.44
C ALA A 233 -18.74 -3.10 21.68
N PHE A 234 -18.31 -3.05 22.94
CA PHE A 234 -16.94 -2.73 23.33
C PHE A 234 -16.34 -3.90 24.09
N ALA A 235 -15.31 -4.52 23.52
CA ALA A 235 -14.56 -5.59 24.19
C ALA A 235 -13.49 -4.99 25.11
N GLU A 236 -13.18 -5.74 26.17
CA GLU A 236 -12.08 -5.44 27.08
C GLU A 236 -10.83 -6.18 26.61
N TYR A 237 -9.68 -5.50 26.53
CA TYR A 237 -8.47 -6.07 25.94
C TYR A 237 -7.42 -6.54 26.96
N VAL A 238 -6.67 -5.61 27.59
CA VAL A 238 -5.59 -5.96 28.53
C VAL A 238 -6.08 -5.88 29.96
N THR A 239 -6.74 -4.79 30.31
CA THR A 239 -7.34 -4.57 31.63
C THR A 239 -8.85 -4.74 31.58
N THR A 240 -9.50 -4.76 32.75
CA THR A 240 -10.96 -4.87 32.86
C THR A 240 -11.63 -3.50 33.04
N GLY A 241 -12.89 -3.39 32.66
CA GLY A 241 -13.69 -2.17 32.82
C GLY A 241 -13.40 -1.08 31.78
N THR A 242 -13.58 0.19 32.16
CA THR A 242 -13.49 1.34 31.22
C THR A 242 -12.11 1.46 30.57
N LEU A 243 -11.04 1.20 31.32
CA LEU A 243 -9.67 1.25 30.80
C LEU A 243 -9.44 0.14 29.76
N GLY A 244 -9.93 -1.07 30.04
CA GLY A 244 -9.90 -2.21 29.12
C GLY A 244 -10.58 -1.95 27.79
N ARG A 245 -11.74 -1.27 27.82
CA ARG A 245 -12.48 -0.87 26.62
C ARG A 245 -11.74 0.19 25.81
N PHE A 246 -11.06 1.11 26.49
CA PHE A 246 -10.23 2.10 25.82
C PHE A 246 -9.00 1.47 25.16
N GLU A 247 -8.34 0.53 25.84
CA GLU A 247 -7.25 -0.26 25.26
C GLU A 247 -7.72 -1.07 24.05
N GLY A 248 -8.91 -1.67 24.12
CA GLY A 248 -9.56 -2.33 22.99
C GLY A 248 -9.81 -1.38 21.82
N PHE A 249 -10.24 -0.14 22.09
CA PHE A 249 -10.35 0.90 21.06
C PHE A 249 -9.00 1.24 20.42
N LEU A 250 -7.93 1.40 21.20
CA LEU A 250 -6.59 1.66 20.67
C LEU A 250 -6.08 0.49 19.81
N ALA A 251 -6.35 -0.74 20.22
CA ALA A 251 -6.03 -1.93 19.43
C ALA A 251 -6.79 -1.95 18.10
N ALA A 252 -8.09 -1.62 18.12
CA ALA A 252 -8.88 -1.47 16.90
C ALA A 252 -8.40 -0.32 16.00
N LEU A 253 -7.96 0.79 16.59
CA LEU A 253 -7.40 1.94 15.86
C LEU A 253 -6.09 1.59 15.16
N TRP A 254 -5.21 0.84 15.83
CA TRP A 254 -4.00 0.30 15.20
C TRP A 254 -4.33 -0.61 14.01
N LYS A 255 -5.36 -1.46 14.15
CA LYS A 255 -5.81 -2.33 13.06
C LYS A 255 -6.42 -1.55 11.89
N ALA A 256 -7.19 -0.50 12.18
CA ALA A 256 -7.68 0.43 11.16
C ALA A 256 -6.51 1.10 10.42
N ALA A 257 -5.48 1.52 11.16
CA ALA A 257 -4.29 2.16 10.59
C ALA A 257 -3.51 1.24 9.64
N PHE A 258 -3.40 -0.03 10.00
CA PHE A 258 -2.77 -1.03 9.13
C PHE A 258 -3.62 -1.37 7.89
N THR A 259 -4.95 -1.30 8.01
CA THR A 259 -5.86 -1.72 6.95
C THR A 259 -6.10 -0.64 5.90
N ILE A 260 -6.23 0.63 6.32
CA ILE A 260 -6.64 1.74 5.45
C ILE A 260 -5.41 2.39 4.83
N VAL A 261 -5.18 2.06 3.55
CA VAL A 261 -4.02 2.54 2.78
C VAL A 261 -4.48 3.04 1.40
N GLY A 262 -3.68 3.87 0.74
CA GLY A 262 -3.64 3.94 -0.71
C GLY A 262 -3.71 5.29 -1.44
N PRO A 263 -3.94 6.47 -0.83
CA PRO A 263 -3.64 7.75 -1.49
C PRO A 263 -2.23 7.83 -2.12
N GLU A 264 -1.25 7.20 -1.49
CA GLU A 264 0.13 7.09 -1.94
C GLU A 264 0.29 6.35 -3.27
N TYR A 265 -0.52 5.32 -3.54
CA TYR A 265 -0.45 4.59 -4.81
C TYR A 265 -0.82 5.50 -5.99
N ILE A 266 -1.83 6.37 -5.83
CA ILE A 266 -2.19 7.37 -6.84
C ILE A 266 -1.05 8.36 -7.03
N ALA A 267 -0.48 8.85 -5.93
CA ALA A 267 0.60 9.82 -5.98
C ALA A 267 1.84 9.26 -6.70
N MET A 268 2.22 8.01 -6.45
CA MET A 268 3.34 7.35 -7.13
C MET A 268 3.19 7.35 -8.66
N MET A 269 1.97 7.14 -9.14
CA MET A 269 1.65 7.03 -10.57
C MET A 269 1.41 8.40 -11.24
N SER A 270 1.53 9.51 -10.51
CA SER A 270 1.27 10.86 -11.04
C SER A 270 2.19 11.24 -12.21
N GLY A 271 3.44 10.77 -12.22
CA GLY A 271 4.38 10.99 -13.32
C GLY A 271 4.08 10.21 -14.60
N GLU A 272 3.33 9.10 -14.50
CA GLU A 272 3.00 8.20 -15.62
C GLU A 272 1.57 8.41 -16.18
N ALA A 273 0.76 9.20 -15.47
CA ALA A 273 -0.62 9.47 -15.82
C ALA A 273 -0.73 10.31 -17.10
N SER A 274 -1.60 9.88 -18.01
CA SER A 274 -2.11 10.75 -19.08
C SER A 274 -2.96 11.87 -18.46
N HIS A 275 -2.88 13.11 -18.98
CA HIS A 275 -3.66 14.26 -18.49
C HIS A 275 -3.74 14.36 -16.94
N PRO A 276 -2.60 14.48 -16.24
CA PRO A 276 -2.52 14.28 -14.79
C PRO A 276 -3.49 15.16 -14.00
N ARG A 277 -3.68 16.43 -14.38
CA ARG A 277 -4.62 17.34 -13.69
C ARG A 277 -6.07 16.87 -13.69
N LYS A 278 -6.53 16.24 -14.78
CA LYS A 278 -7.90 15.72 -14.90
C LYS A 278 -8.01 14.33 -14.26
N ASN A 279 -7.06 13.45 -14.59
CA ASN A 279 -7.13 12.04 -14.21
C ASN A 279 -6.78 11.81 -12.73
N LEU A 280 -5.78 12.50 -12.18
CA LEU A 280 -5.45 12.40 -10.76
C LEU A 280 -6.55 12.99 -9.89
N LYS A 281 -7.14 14.14 -10.27
CA LYS A 281 -8.28 14.71 -9.54
C LYS A 281 -9.44 13.73 -9.43
N ARG A 282 -9.76 13.03 -10.51
CA ARG A 282 -10.80 11.97 -10.49
C ARG A 282 -10.38 10.82 -9.60
N ALA A 283 -9.14 10.34 -9.72
CA ALA A 283 -8.63 9.23 -8.92
C ALA A 283 -8.66 9.54 -7.41
N PHE A 284 -8.15 10.69 -6.96
CA PHE A 284 -8.16 11.07 -5.54
C PHE A 284 -9.58 11.25 -4.97
N LYS A 285 -10.56 11.66 -5.79
CA LYS A 285 -11.96 11.72 -5.36
C LYS A 285 -12.56 10.33 -5.11
N THR A 286 -12.15 9.31 -5.86
CA THR A 286 -12.67 7.94 -5.66
C THR A 286 -12.24 7.32 -4.33
N ILE A 287 -11.18 7.82 -3.70
CA ILE A 287 -10.70 7.33 -2.41
C ILE A 287 -11.73 7.54 -1.29
N TYR A 288 -12.49 8.63 -1.30
CA TYR A 288 -13.50 8.88 -0.28
C TYR A 288 -14.59 7.81 -0.28
N TRP A 289 -15.06 7.43 -1.47
CA TRP A 289 -15.98 6.31 -1.62
C TRP A 289 -15.37 5.00 -1.13
N ARG A 290 -14.08 4.81 -1.40
CA ARG A 290 -13.31 3.64 -0.96
C ARG A 290 -13.28 3.50 0.56
N PHE A 291 -12.97 4.59 1.27
CA PHE A 291 -13.02 4.68 2.74
C PHE A 291 -14.39 4.34 3.29
N GLY A 292 -15.45 4.92 2.73
CA GLY A 292 -16.82 4.64 3.14
C GLY A 292 -17.23 3.19 2.92
N VAL A 293 -17.21 2.73 1.67
CA VAL A 293 -17.83 1.45 1.32
C VAL A 293 -16.98 0.26 1.72
N PHE A 294 -15.69 0.27 1.41
CA PHE A 294 -14.88 -0.93 1.64
C PHE A 294 -14.38 -1.01 3.07
N PHE A 295 -13.85 0.08 3.62
CA PHE A 295 -13.23 0.04 4.94
C PHE A 295 -14.26 0.19 6.05
N ILE A 296 -15.03 1.28 6.08
CA ILE A 296 -16.06 1.50 7.10
C ILE A 296 -17.17 0.43 6.96
N GLY A 297 -17.62 0.16 5.74
CA GLY A 297 -18.58 -0.92 5.47
C GLY A 297 -18.03 -2.31 5.82
N GLY A 298 -16.74 -2.58 5.58
CA GLY A 298 -16.08 -3.83 5.98
C GLY A 298 -16.05 -4.04 7.50
N ALA A 299 -15.66 -3.00 8.24
CA ALA A 299 -15.68 -3.03 9.71
C ALA A 299 -17.08 -3.25 10.27
N LEU A 300 -18.09 -2.57 9.69
CA LEU A 300 -19.48 -2.75 10.07
C LEU A 300 -19.95 -4.19 9.79
N ALA A 301 -19.68 -4.70 8.58
CA ALA A 301 -20.07 -6.06 8.20
C ALA A 301 -19.41 -7.11 9.10
N CYS A 302 -18.12 -6.95 9.41
CA CYS A 302 -17.38 -7.82 10.32
C CYS A 302 -18.01 -7.82 11.72
N GLY A 303 -18.33 -6.63 12.25
CA GLY A 303 -18.95 -6.50 13.57
C GLY A 303 -20.40 -6.99 13.65
N ILE A 304 -21.11 -7.05 12.52
CA ILE A 304 -22.48 -7.60 12.45
C ILE A 304 -22.45 -9.13 12.35
N VAL A 305 -21.54 -9.69 11.55
CA VAL A 305 -21.61 -11.11 11.15
C VAL A 305 -21.11 -12.07 12.22
N LEU A 306 -20.20 -11.63 13.09
CA LEU A 306 -19.53 -12.50 14.05
C LEU A 306 -19.39 -11.78 15.41
N PRO A 307 -19.64 -12.45 16.55
CA PRO A 307 -19.36 -11.87 17.86
C PRO A 307 -17.86 -11.83 18.12
N TYR A 308 -17.40 -10.81 18.85
CA TYR A 308 -15.98 -10.65 19.18
C TYR A 308 -15.43 -11.79 20.07
N ASN A 309 -16.31 -12.49 20.81
CA ASN A 309 -15.95 -13.58 21.70
C ASN A 309 -16.14 -14.98 21.06
N ASP A 310 -16.19 -15.07 19.73
CA ASP A 310 -16.31 -16.35 19.04
C ASP A 310 -15.14 -17.28 19.36
N LYS A 311 -15.45 -18.49 19.84
CA LYS A 311 -14.45 -19.47 20.29
C LYS A 311 -13.54 -19.94 19.17
N LYS A 312 -14.04 -20.09 17.94
CA LYS A 312 -13.21 -20.52 16.80
C LYS A 312 -12.25 -19.41 16.41
N LEU A 313 -12.73 -18.16 16.35
CA LEU A 313 -11.89 -17.01 16.06
C LEU A 313 -10.76 -16.85 17.10
N ILE A 314 -11.10 -16.93 18.39
CA ILE A 314 -10.11 -16.84 19.47
C ILE A 314 -9.12 -18.01 19.43
N ALA A 315 -9.61 -19.24 19.21
CA ALA A 315 -8.75 -20.42 19.14
C ALA A 315 -7.75 -20.30 18.00
N ILE A 316 -8.19 -19.90 16.80
CA ILE A 316 -7.33 -19.71 15.63
C ILE A 316 -6.31 -18.61 15.89
N LEU A 317 -6.71 -17.49 16.50
CA LEU A 317 -5.78 -16.41 16.85
C LEU A 317 -4.78 -16.80 17.95
N SER A 318 -5.13 -17.75 18.83
CA SER A 318 -4.30 -18.18 19.98
C SER A 318 -3.42 -19.40 19.68
N SER A 319 -3.80 -20.28 18.75
CA SER A 319 -3.10 -21.54 18.46
C SER A 319 -1.87 -21.38 17.57
N GLY A 320 -1.66 -20.21 16.97
CA GLY A 320 -0.44 -19.89 16.25
C GLY A 320 0.60 -19.31 17.18
N GLY A 321 1.57 -20.13 17.63
CA GLY A 321 2.65 -19.68 18.50
C GLY A 321 3.47 -18.56 17.88
N SER A 322 3.21 -17.32 18.30
CA SER A 322 4.13 -16.18 18.42
C SER A 322 3.31 -14.95 18.84
N GLU A 323 3.80 -14.22 19.85
CA GLU A 323 3.20 -13.02 20.45
C GLU A 323 3.12 -11.80 19.52
N THR A 324 3.12 -12.01 18.20
CA THR A 324 2.93 -10.99 17.15
C THR A 324 1.79 -11.45 16.26
N GLY A 325 0.55 -11.17 16.71
CA GLY A 325 -0.65 -11.83 16.20
C GLY A 325 -0.78 -11.85 14.68
N THR A 326 -0.82 -13.04 14.08
CA THR A 326 -1.58 -13.38 12.87
C THR A 326 -1.58 -14.91 12.74
N ALA A 327 -2.55 -15.57 13.35
CA ALA A 327 -3.04 -16.86 12.87
C ALA A 327 -4.51 -16.60 12.53
N ALA A 328 -4.85 -16.49 11.25
CA ALA A 328 -6.16 -15.97 10.87
C ALA A 328 -6.70 -16.67 9.62
N SER A 329 -7.69 -17.53 9.85
CA SER A 329 -8.77 -17.71 8.88
C SER A 329 -9.64 -16.46 8.88
N SER A 330 -10.21 -16.10 7.73
CA SER A 330 -11.07 -14.91 7.62
C SER A 330 -12.28 -15.00 8.57
N PRO A 331 -12.61 -13.95 9.37
CA PRO A 331 -13.80 -13.94 10.22
C PRO A 331 -15.10 -14.17 9.44
N TYR A 332 -15.15 -13.74 8.18
CA TYR A 332 -16.31 -13.98 7.31
C TYR A 332 -16.50 -15.47 6.99
N VAL A 333 -15.39 -16.19 6.75
CA VAL A 333 -15.41 -17.64 6.49
C VAL A 333 -15.80 -18.41 7.75
N ILE A 334 -15.28 -18.00 8.91
CA ILE A 334 -15.67 -18.58 10.21
C ILE A 334 -17.18 -18.38 10.44
N ALA A 335 -17.71 -17.20 10.13
CA ALA A 335 -19.14 -16.93 10.24
C ALA A 335 -19.99 -17.82 9.30
N MET A 336 -19.56 -18.01 8.06
CA MET A 336 -20.22 -18.93 7.10
C MET A 336 -20.26 -20.36 7.63
N GLN A 337 -19.15 -20.85 8.20
CA GLN A 337 -19.10 -22.18 8.82
C GLN A 337 -20.00 -22.27 10.07
N ASN A 338 -20.02 -21.23 10.90
CA ASN A 338 -20.87 -21.17 12.09
C ASN A 338 -22.37 -21.16 11.76
N LEU A 339 -22.74 -20.63 10.59
CA LEU A 339 -24.10 -20.66 10.08
C LEU A 339 -24.44 -21.95 9.31
N GLY A 340 -23.47 -22.85 9.11
CA GLY A 340 -23.69 -24.13 8.42
C GLY A 340 -23.76 -24.02 6.90
N VAL A 341 -23.21 -22.97 6.30
CA VAL A 341 -23.17 -22.81 4.84
C VAL A 341 -22.04 -23.67 4.27
N GLY A 342 -22.37 -24.64 3.42
CA GLY A 342 -21.41 -25.61 2.90
C GLY A 342 -20.46 -25.07 1.82
N VAL A 343 -21.02 -24.54 0.72
CA VAL A 343 -20.22 -24.22 -0.50
C VAL A 343 -19.54 -22.85 -0.41
N LEU A 344 -20.20 -21.85 0.17
CA LEU A 344 -19.74 -20.47 0.18
C LEU A 344 -18.35 -20.28 0.84
N PRO A 345 -18.02 -20.92 1.98
CA PRO A 345 -16.67 -20.87 2.56
C PRO A 345 -15.54 -21.21 1.58
N HIS A 346 -15.73 -22.23 0.73
CA HIS A 346 -14.71 -22.65 -0.24
C HIS A 346 -14.53 -21.60 -1.34
N ILE A 347 -15.62 -21.00 -1.83
CA ILE A 347 -15.56 -19.95 -2.86
C ILE A 347 -14.89 -18.70 -2.28
N THR A 348 -15.29 -18.28 -1.07
CA THR A 348 -14.71 -17.12 -0.39
C THR A 348 -13.21 -17.31 -0.14
N ASN A 349 -12.79 -18.48 0.34
CA ASN A 349 -11.36 -18.75 0.53
C ASN A 349 -10.59 -18.80 -0.80
N ALA A 350 -11.16 -19.35 -1.88
CA ALA A 350 -10.50 -19.33 -3.18
C ALA A 350 -10.28 -17.88 -3.68
N LEU A 351 -11.29 -17.02 -3.52
CA LEU A 351 -11.16 -15.58 -3.82
C LEU A 351 -10.15 -14.88 -2.90
N LEU A 352 -10.08 -15.25 -1.61
CA LEU A 352 -9.07 -14.72 -0.68
C LEU A 352 -7.66 -15.07 -1.13
N VAL A 353 -7.40 -16.32 -1.54
CA VAL A 353 -6.09 -16.73 -2.09
C VAL A 353 -5.70 -15.85 -3.28
N THR A 354 -6.62 -15.61 -4.22
CA THR A 354 -6.34 -14.73 -5.37
C THR A 354 -6.09 -13.27 -4.96
N SER A 355 -6.82 -12.77 -3.97
CA SER A 355 -6.66 -11.42 -3.44
C SER A 355 -5.31 -11.22 -2.73
N ILE A 356 -4.92 -12.16 -1.87
CA ILE A 356 -3.65 -12.18 -1.13
C ILE A 356 -2.49 -12.26 -2.12
N PHE A 357 -2.57 -13.19 -3.07
CA PHE A 357 -1.55 -13.35 -4.10
C PHE A 357 -1.37 -12.08 -4.93
N SER A 358 -2.48 -11.45 -5.33
CA SER A 358 -2.48 -10.17 -6.04
C SER A 358 -1.80 -9.06 -5.24
N ALA A 359 -2.16 -8.88 -3.96
CA ALA A 359 -1.55 -7.85 -3.11
C ALA A 359 -0.02 -8.01 -3.00
N GLY A 360 0.45 -9.23 -2.75
CA GLY A 360 1.88 -9.53 -2.71
C GLY A 360 2.60 -9.22 -4.04
N ASN A 361 1.96 -9.52 -5.17
CA ASN A 361 2.50 -9.18 -6.49
C ASN A 361 2.57 -7.65 -6.71
N SER A 362 1.57 -6.90 -6.26
CA SER A 362 1.59 -5.42 -6.32
C SER A 362 2.74 -4.85 -5.50
N TYR A 363 2.99 -5.38 -4.30
CA TYR A 363 4.11 -4.95 -3.45
C TYR A 363 5.46 -5.23 -4.11
N VAL A 364 5.66 -6.40 -4.71
CA VAL A 364 6.89 -6.72 -5.48
C VAL A 364 7.10 -5.72 -6.61
N TYR A 365 6.03 -5.36 -7.34
CA TYR A 365 6.10 -4.38 -8.42
C TYR A 365 6.49 -2.98 -7.89
N VAL A 366 5.89 -2.54 -6.79
CA VAL A 366 6.17 -1.24 -6.15
C VAL A 366 7.61 -1.21 -5.67
N VAL A 367 8.08 -2.21 -4.92
CA VAL A 367 9.45 -2.34 -4.42
C VAL A 367 10.47 -2.29 -5.56
N ARG A 368 10.21 -3.00 -6.66
CA ARG A 368 11.08 -2.98 -7.85
C ARG A 368 11.11 -1.60 -8.51
N SER A 369 9.95 -1.00 -8.74
CA SER A 369 9.83 0.34 -9.35
C SER A 369 10.51 1.40 -8.49
N TYR A 370 10.39 1.24 -7.17
CA TYR A 370 11.05 2.06 -6.16
C TYR A 370 12.57 1.98 -6.28
N LEU A 371 13.15 0.77 -6.29
CA LEU A 371 14.60 0.57 -6.41
C LEU A 371 15.18 1.15 -7.71
N ILE A 372 14.46 1.00 -8.83
CA ILE A 372 14.88 1.57 -10.12
C ILE A 372 14.90 3.10 -10.05
N THR A 373 13.90 3.70 -9.41
CA THR A 373 13.80 5.15 -9.21
C THR A 373 14.87 5.66 -8.24
N TYR A 374 15.10 4.95 -7.14
CA TYR A 374 16.11 5.29 -6.14
C TYR A 374 17.53 5.16 -6.65
N ARG A 375 17.82 4.21 -7.55
CA ARG A 375 19.13 4.11 -8.21
C ARG A 375 19.47 5.40 -8.98
N LYS A 376 18.48 6.04 -9.62
CA LYS A 376 18.69 7.34 -10.29
C LYS A 376 18.92 8.48 -9.29
N ILE A 377 18.37 8.40 -8.08
CA ILE A 377 18.48 9.42 -7.02
C ILE A 377 19.80 9.30 -6.23
N LEU A 378 20.22 8.08 -5.87
CA LEU A 378 21.46 7.77 -5.14
C LEU A 378 22.73 8.03 -5.96
N ILE A 379 22.64 7.92 -7.29
CA ILE A 379 23.74 8.30 -8.21
C ILE A 379 23.85 9.83 -8.33
N SER A 380 22.91 10.61 -7.79
CA SER A 380 23.07 12.06 -7.74
C SER A 380 24.18 12.46 -6.74
N PRO A 381 25.10 13.38 -7.12
CA PRO A 381 26.27 13.74 -6.31
C PRO A 381 25.94 14.32 -4.92
N LYS A 382 24.69 14.73 -4.68
CA LYS A 382 24.21 15.28 -3.40
C LYS A 382 23.90 14.21 -2.35
N VAL A 383 23.35 13.06 -2.74
CA VAL A 383 23.01 11.97 -1.79
C VAL A 383 24.27 11.24 -1.32
N LEU A 384 25.31 11.16 -2.17
CA LEU A 384 26.64 10.69 -1.79
C LEU A 384 27.29 11.57 -0.71
N ARG A 385 27.05 12.90 -0.71
CA ARG A 385 27.45 13.79 0.38
C ARG A 385 26.69 13.49 1.68
N MET A 386 25.42 13.10 1.60
CA MET A 386 24.64 12.73 2.78
C MET A 386 25.09 11.40 3.39
N SER A 387 25.53 10.44 2.57
CA SER A 387 26.23 9.24 3.07
C SER A 387 27.54 9.57 3.78
N TYR A 388 28.26 10.61 3.32
CA TYR A 388 29.41 11.18 4.02
C TYR A 388 29.03 11.81 5.38
N ILE A 389 27.89 12.50 5.44
CA ILE A 389 27.36 13.10 6.68
C ILE A 389 26.91 12.01 7.66
N ILE A 390 26.24 10.95 7.19
CA ILE A 390 25.86 9.79 8.02
C ILE A 390 27.10 9.01 8.48
N GLN A 391 28.14 8.88 7.65
CA GLN A 391 29.46 8.36 8.05
C GLN A 391 30.19 9.27 9.05
N SER A 392 29.92 10.58 9.02
CA SER A 392 30.46 11.54 10.00
C SER A 392 29.69 11.49 11.32
N LEU A 393 28.37 11.27 11.28
CA LEU A 393 27.50 11.10 12.46
C LEU A 393 27.74 9.76 13.17
N THR A 394 28.00 8.68 12.42
CA THR A 394 28.46 7.39 13.00
C THR A 394 29.87 7.46 13.60
N ARG A 395 30.65 8.49 13.26
CA ARG A 395 31.94 8.77 13.92
C ARG A 395 31.76 9.42 15.30
N TRP A 396 30.62 10.09 15.53
CA TRP A 396 30.25 10.72 16.80
C TRP A 396 29.58 9.78 17.82
N THR A 397 29.10 8.60 17.40
CA THR A 397 28.41 7.63 18.29
C THR A 397 29.31 6.53 18.87
N ARG A 398 30.64 6.65 18.74
CA ARG A 398 31.60 5.85 19.52
C ARG A 398 31.91 6.66 20.79
N PRO A 399 31.30 6.42 21.97
CA PRO A 399 31.34 5.11 22.66
C PRO A 399 30.23 4.86 23.72
N THR A 400 29.29 3.92 23.55
CA THR A 400 28.51 3.37 24.71
C THR A 400 27.74 2.06 24.47
N PHE A 401 27.90 1.37 23.34
CA PHE A 401 27.15 0.12 23.10
C PHE A 401 28.02 -1.14 23.22
N PRO A 402 27.56 -2.19 23.96
CA PRO A 402 28.32 -3.42 24.16
C PRO A 402 28.49 -4.21 22.86
N PRO A 403 29.61 -4.96 22.72
CA PRO A 403 30.08 -5.53 21.46
C PRO A 403 29.16 -6.59 20.80
N LYS A 404 28.13 -7.09 21.50
CA LYS A 404 27.20 -8.09 20.95
C LYS A 404 26.12 -7.50 20.02
N MET A 405 25.85 -6.20 20.08
CA MET A 405 24.85 -5.56 19.20
C MET A 405 25.39 -5.25 17.79
N TYR A 406 26.72 -5.23 17.62
CA TYR A 406 27.36 -4.97 16.34
C TYR A 406 27.15 -6.11 15.32
N GLN A 407 26.98 -7.36 15.77
CA GLN A 407 26.81 -8.49 14.84
C GLN A 407 25.47 -8.50 14.11
N ILE A 408 24.43 -7.84 14.64
CA ILE A 408 23.11 -7.76 14.00
C ILE A 408 23.09 -6.65 12.92
N TRP A 409 23.88 -5.59 13.10
CA TRP A 409 23.90 -4.43 12.19
C TRP A 409 24.99 -4.48 11.11
N CYS A 410 26.01 -5.34 11.24
CA CYS A 410 27.22 -5.30 10.40
C CYS A 410 27.33 -6.31 9.22
N PRO A 411 26.31 -7.08 8.77
CA PRO A 411 26.45 -7.80 7.49
C PRO A 411 26.38 -6.87 6.26
N HIS A 412 25.72 -5.71 6.36
CA HIS A 412 25.46 -4.84 5.21
C HIS A 412 26.62 -3.92 4.79
N LEU A 413 27.58 -3.65 5.68
CA LEU A 413 28.76 -2.82 5.37
C LEU A 413 29.86 -3.59 4.62
N LEU A 414 29.87 -4.92 4.70
CA LEU A 414 30.86 -5.76 4.00
C LEU A 414 30.55 -5.92 2.51
N LEU A 415 29.28 -5.85 2.10
CA LEU A 415 28.86 -5.89 0.69
C LEU A 415 29.36 -4.67 -0.11
N LEU A 416 29.56 -3.52 0.54
CA LEU A 416 30.14 -2.33 -0.10
C LEU A 416 31.65 -2.46 -0.36
N ARG A 417 32.34 -3.35 0.37
CA ARG A 417 33.77 -3.60 0.18
C ARG A 417 34.07 -4.54 -0.99
N HIS A 418 33.11 -5.41 -1.36
CA HIS A 418 33.25 -6.36 -2.46
C HIS A 418 33.10 -5.74 -3.86
N HIS A 419 32.59 -4.51 -3.98
CA HIS A 419 32.41 -3.81 -5.25
C HIS A 419 33.55 -2.85 -5.66
N GLY A 420 34.76 -3.01 -5.11
CA GLY A 420 35.98 -2.45 -5.72
C GLY A 420 36.12 -0.92 -5.70
N LEU A 421 35.44 -0.20 -4.79
CA LEU A 421 35.69 1.22 -4.60
C LEU A 421 36.98 1.42 -3.79
N SER A 422 38.09 1.59 -4.50
CA SER A 422 39.38 1.99 -3.93
C SER A 422 39.28 3.36 -3.28
N ILE A 423 39.31 3.39 -1.94
CA ILE A 423 39.49 4.62 -1.16
C ILE A 423 40.98 4.91 -1.10
N SER A 424 41.53 5.55 -2.13
CA SER A 424 42.89 6.10 -2.06
C SER A 424 42.88 7.59 -2.38
N LYS A 425 43.21 8.36 -1.35
CA LYS A 425 43.74 9.74 -1.34
C LYS A 425 42.81 10.84 -1.86
N PHE A 426 42.19 11.59 -0.94
CA PHE A 426 42.10 13.04 -1.09
C PHE A 426 42.36 13.73 0.27
N PRO A 427 43.16 14.81 0.32
CA PRO A 427 43.66 15.38 1.57
C PRO A 427 42.61 16.26 2.25
N CYS A 428 42.56 16.16 3.58
CA CYS A 428 41.85 17.07 4.46
C CYS A 428 42.35 18.51 4.24
N ARG A 429 41.53 19.39 3.64
CA ARG A 429 41.67 20.83 3.88
C ARG A 429 40.76 21.19 5.06
N ARG A 430 41.38 21.54 6.18
CA ARG A 430 40.73 22.25 7.28
C ARG A 430 40.38 23.65 6.79
N GLN A 431 39.12 24.03 6.91
CA GLN A 431 38.70 25.28 7.54
C GLN A 431 37.28 25.08 8.07
#